data_AF-A0A535S9V2-F1
#
_entry.id   AF-A0A535S9V2-F1
#
_cell.length_a   1.000
_cell.length_b   1.000
_cell.length_c   1.000
_cell.angle_alpha   90.00
_cell.angle_beta   90.00
_cell.angle_gamma   90.00
#
_symmetry.space_group_name_H-M   'P 1'
#
loop_
_entity.id
_entity.type
_entity.pdbx_description
1 polymer ?
#
loop_
_entity_poly.entity_id
_entity_poly.type
_entity_poly.pdbx_seq_one_letter_code
_entity_poly.pdbx_strand_id
1 'polypeptide(L)'
;MKFHLLSGSLRLTLVASAIAVAATLFGQAGALADSSTSIAVMGQQDGAWAGAPLGTSTTDTIGSAGCAITSVAMMLRYYGMNTDPGAFNAWLTVASGYAFDDQLIWSAVDGYTVGRVRFSGWLGADLGLIDNELDAGRPVVAEVQLYGNQHFVLLTGYSAEGGLVINDPWFADSVRFNDRYGDPASGIVSIRTFMPADPGGQRGGGRVSWLANAIAAVHLSQ
;
A
#
# COMPACT_ATOMS: atom_id res chain seq x y z
N MET A 1 -90.53 -0.78 47.58
CA MET A 1 -89.74 0.31 48.21
C MET A 1 -89.16 1.18 47.09
N LYS A 2 -89.16 2.49 47.29
CA LYS A 2 -88.82 3.57 46.34
C LYS A 2 -87.29 3.76 46.14
N PHE A 3 -86.98 4.59 45.12
CA PHE A 3 -85.75 5.39 44.86
C PHE A 3 -84.61 4.72 44.09
N HIS A 4 -83.81 5.38 43.24
CA HIS A 4 -83.93 6.50 42.28
C HIS A 4 -82.51 6.58 41.63
N LEU A 5 -82.44 6.69 40.30
CA LEU A 5 -81.46 7.36 39.40
C LEU A 5 -79.97 7.54 39.79
N LEU A 6 -79.07 7.32 38.81
CA LEU A 6 -78.22 8.33 38.11
C LEU A 6 -77.07 7.62 37.36
N SER A 7 -77.08 7.63 36.02
CA SER A 7 -76.35 8.54 35.10
C SER A 7 -74.89 8.15 34.83
N GLY A 8 -74.52 8.02 33.55
CA GLY A 8 -73.11 7.94 33.14
C GLY A 8 -72.91 7.40 31.72
N SER A 9 -73.18 8.24 30.72
CA SER A 9 -72.84 7.99 29.32
C SER A 9 -71.33 8.05 29.12
N LEU A 10 -70.73 7.07 28.43
CA LEU A 10 -69.49 7.32 27.68
C LEU A 10 -69.49 6.48 26.40
N ARG A 11 -69.73 7.15 25.27
CA ARG A 11 -69.29 6.68 23.96
C ARG A 11 -67.84 7.09 23.81
N LEU A 12 -66.96 6.15 23.44
CA LEU A 12 -65.72 6.51 22.76
C LEU A 12 -65.48 5.54 21.59
N THR A 13 -65.36 6.17 20.43
CA THR A 13 -65.22 5.65 19.07
C THR A 13 -63.77 5.29 18.73
N LEU A 14 -63.61 4.22 17.94
CA LEU A 14 -62.55 3.94 16.94
C LEU A 14 -61.09 3.93 17.46
N VAL A 15 -60.15 3.15 16.93
CA VAL A 15 -59.63 3.20 15.56
C VAL A 15 -58.87 1.89 15.29
N ALA A 16 -59.07 1.31 14.10
CA ALA A 16 -58.28 0.22 13.57
C ALA A 16 -56.83 0.69 13.31
N SER A 17 -55.84 0.00 13.89
CA SER A 17 -54.43 0.26 13.58
C SER A 17 -53.98 -0.68 12.46
N ALA A 18 -54.02 -0.19 11.22
CA ALA A 18 -53.27 -0.79 10.12
C ALA A 18 -51.78 -0.46 10.30
N ILE A 19 -50.94 -1.48 10.44
CA ILE A 19 -49.49 -1.32 10.47
C ILE A 19 -49.02 -1.17 9.03
N ALA A 20 -48.70 0.06 8.61
CA ALA A 20 -48.00 0.32 7.37
C ALA A 20 -46.50 0.01 7.58
N VAL A 21 -46.00 -1.05 6.94
CA VAL A 21 -44.56 -1.33 6.86
C VAL A 21 -43.97 -0.45 5.76
N ALA A 22 -43.34 0.65 6.14
CA ALA A 22 -42.54 1.47 5.23
C ALA A 22 -41.18 0.79 5.04
N ALA A 23 -40.97 0.17 3.88
CA ALA A 23 -39.65 -0.29 3.45
C ALA A 23 -38.84 0.92 2.97
N THR A 24 -37.96 1.44 3.82
CA THR A 24 -36.96 2.42 3.41
C THR A 24 -35.84 1.70 2.66
N LEU A 25 -35.82 1.88 1.34
CA LEU A 25 -34.67 1.60 0.48
C LEU A 25 -33.51 2.49 0.91
N PHE A 26 -32.63 1.96 1.76
CA PHE A 26 -31.33 2.58 2.00
C PHE A 26 -30.45 2.31 0.79
N GLY A 27 -30.29 3.32 -0.06
CA GLY A 27 -29.19 3.39 -1.00
C GLY A 27 -27.88 3.46 -0.22
N GLN A 28 -27.15 2.35 -0.16
CA GLN A 28 -25.75 2.38 0.20
C GLN A 28 -24.95 2.70 -1.06
N ALA A 29 -24.68 4.00 -1.26
CA ALA A 29 -23.53 4.41 -2.04
C ALA A 29 -22.31 3.80 -1.36
N GLY A 30 -21.65 2.86 -2.04
CA GLY A 30 -20.40 2.27 -1.55
C GLY A 30 -19.39 3.39 -1.34
N ALA A 31 -18.97 3.58 -0.09
CA ALA A 31 -17.74 4.30 0.18
C ALA A 31 -16.62 3.53 -0.55
N LEU A 32 -15.95 4.19 -1.49
CA LEU A 32 -14.71 3.67 -2.06
C LEU A 32 -13.76 3.47 -0.88
N ALA A 33 -13.46 2.21 -0.56
CA ALA A 33 -12.56 1.88 0.52
C ALA A 33 -11.19 2.50 0.23
N ASP A 34 -10.68 3.26 1.18
CA ASP A 34 -9.29 3.74 1.19
C ASP A 34 -8.36 2.54 1.03
N SER A 35 -7.78 2.40 -0.15
CA SER A 35 -6.86 1.31 -0.49
C SER A 35 -5.40 1.73 -0.26
N SER A 36 -5.16 2.84 0.46
CA SER A 36 -3.83 3.17 0.93
C SER A 36 -3.40 2.15 1.99
N THR A 37 -2.34 1.42 1.67
CA THR A 37 -1.70 0.58 2.68
C THR A 37 -0.90 1.51 3.58
N SER A 38 -1.24 1.56 4.87
CA SER A 38 -0.50 2.39 5.84
C SER A 38 0.90 1.83 6.08
N ILE A 39 1.86 2.27 5.25
CA ILE A 39 3.28 1.96 5.39
C ILE A 39 3.94 3.14 6.10
N ALA A 40 4.58 2.88 7.24
CA ALA A 40 5.29 3.91 7.99
C ALA A 40 6.42 4.52 7.14
N VAL A 41 6.44 5.85 7.06
CA VAL A 41 7.45 6.60 6.30
C VAL A 41 8.80 6.55 7.01
N MET A 42 9.87 6.49 6.23
CA MET A 42 11.25 6.66 6.68
C MET A 42 11.95 7.70 5.82
N GLY A 43 12.70 8.60 6.45
CA GLY A 43 13.58 9.53 5.75
C GLY A 43 14.98 8.96 5.58
N GLN A 44 15.57 9.09 4.39
CA GLN A 44 16.98 8.72 4.19
C GLN A 44 17.92 9.62 5.01
N GLN A 45 17.46 10.81 5.36
CA GLN A 45 18.18 11.84 6.13
C GLN A 45 17.98 11.74 7.66
N ASP A 46 17.36 10.67 8.16
CA ASP A 46 17.23 10.44 9.60
C ASP A 46 18.61 10.32 10.28
N GLY A 47 18.81 11.03 11.39
CA GLY A 47 20.08 11.08 12.11
C GLY A 47 20.59 9.72 12.60
N ALA A 48 19.73 8.70 12.72
CA ALA A 48 20.13 7.36 13.11
C ALA A 48 21.01 6.64 12.06
N TRP A 49 20.87 6.98 10.77
CA TRP A 49 21.59 6.30 9.67
C TRP A 49 22.15 7.22 8.59
N ALA A 50 21.69 8.46 8.47
CA ALA A 50 22.05 9.37 7.36
C ALA A 50 23.56 9.61 7.19
N GLY A 51 24.33 9.53 8.28
CA GLY A 51 25.79 9.72 8.28
C GLY A 51 26.59 8.48 7.86
N ALA A 52 25.97 7.31 7.72
CA ALA A 52 26.67 6.11 7.31
C ALA A 52 27.00 6.16 5.80
N PRO A 53 28.22 5.74 5.38
CA PRO A 53 28.52 5.56 3.96
C PRO A 53 27.49 4.66 3.29
N LEU A 54 27.07 5.02 2.08
CA LEU A 54 26.23 4.15 1.26
C LEU A 54 27.13 3.06 0.67
N GLY A 55 26.88 1.79 0.99
CA GLY A 55 27.78 0.73 0.54
C GLY A 55 29.21 0.90 1.07
N THR A 56 30.16 1.01 0.15
CA THR A 56 31.58 1.31 0.44
C THR A 56 32.00 2.70 -0.05
N SER A 57 31.05 3.56 -0.39
CA SER A 57 31.30 4.89 -0.92
C SER A 57 32.21 5.71 0.01
N THR A 58 33.09 6.52 -0.59
CA THR A 58 33.88 7.51 0.16
C THR A 58 33.25 8.89 0.14
N THR A 59 32.24 9.10 -0.70
CA THR A 59 31.58 10.40 -0.91
C THR A 59 30.10 10.38 -0.56
N ASP A 60 29.41 9.27 -0.86
CA ASP A 60 27.97 9.18 -0.62
C ASP A 60 27.63 8.52 0.71
N THR A 61 26.57 9.03 1.32
CA THR A 61 25.98 8.50 2.53
C THR A 61 24.54 8.07 2.26
N ILE A 62 23.94 7.34 3.21
CA ILE A 62 22.50 7.06 3.16
C ILE A 62 21.71 8.38 3.06
N GLY A 63 22.15 9.43 3.76
CA GLY A 63 21.52 10.75 3.72
C GLY A 63 21.58 11.41 2.35
N SER A 64 22.71 11.32 1.62
CA SER A 64 22.88 11.97 0.32
C SER A 64 22.23 11.21 -0.83
N ALA A 65 22.31 9.87 -0.82
CA ALA A 65 21.97 9.04 -1.98
C ALA A 65 21.17 7.75 -1.65
N GLY A 66 20.69 7.58 -0.42
CA GLY A 66 20.05 6.35 0.06
C GLY A 66 18.56 6.18 -0.29
N CYS A 67 18.02 6.88 -1.29
CA CYS A 67 16.60 6.85 -1.62
C CYS A 67 16.10 5.44 -1.94
N ALA A 68 16.81 4.70 -2.81
CA ALA A 68 16.44 3.35 -3.21
C ALA A 68 16.37 2.37 -2.03
N ILE A 69 17.41 2.34 -1.19
CA ILE A 69 17.46 1.43 -0.04
C ILE A 69 16.44 1.80 1.04
N THR A 70 16.10 3.09 1.16
CA THR A 70 15.09 3.56 2.11
C THR A 70 13.68 3.17 1.65
N SER A 71 13.37 3.32 0.35
CA SER A 71 12.12 2.82 -0.22
C SER A 71 11.97 1.30 -0.05
N VAL A 72 13.04 0.54 -0.27
CA VAL A 72 13.04 -0.91 -0.06
C VAL A 72 12.87 -1.25 1.42
N ALA A 73 13.54 -0.55 2.35
CA ALA A 73 13.37 -0.79 3.79
C ALA A 73 11.93 -0.58 4.26
N MET A 74 11.24 0.46 3.77
CA MET A 74 9.81 0.69 4.03
C MET A 74 8.95 -0.48 3.52
N MET A 75 9.17 -0.94 2.29
CA MET A 75 8.48 -2.11 1.71
C MET A 75 8.77 -3.39 2.52
N LEU A 76 10.01 -3.61 2.95
CA LEU A 76 10.38 -4.78 3.73
C LEU A 76 9.69 -4.82 5.10
N ARG A 77 9.54 -3.66 5.76
CA ARG A 77 8.74 -3.56 6.98
C ARG A 77 7.28 -3.86 6.76
N TYR A 78 6.72 -3.41 5.63
CA TYR A 78 5.36 -3.78 5.25
C TYR A 78 5.19 -5.30 5.11
N TYR A 79 6.18 -6.01 4.58
CA TYR A 79 6.22 -7.48 4.55
C TYR A 79 6.65 -8.15 5.87
N GLY A 80 6.67 -7.41 6.98
CA GLY A 80 6.93 -7.93 8.33
C GLY A 80 8.40 -8.21 8.63
N MET A 81 9.34 -7.60 7.90
CA MET A 81 10.77 -7.62 8.25
C MET A 81 11.08 -6.50 9.25
N ASN A 82 11.81 -6.81 10.31
CA ASN A 82 12.30 -5.78 11.24
C ASN A 82 13.63 -5.21 10.72
N THR A 83 13.55 -4.21 9.83
CA THR A 83 14.71 -3.52 9.26
C THR A 83 14.47 -2.01 9.15
N ASP A 84 15.56 -1.28 9.01
CA ASP A 84 15.60 0.14 8.66
C ASP A 84 16.66 0.36 7.55
N PRO A 85 16.84 1.58 7.03
CA PRO A 85 17.81 1.86 5.97
C PRO A 85 19.25 1.58 6.41
N GLY A 86 19.59 1.84 7.67
CA GLY A 86 20.94 1.61 8.21
C GLY A 86 21.28 0.12 8.28
N ALA A 87 20.37 -0.69 8.84
CA ALA A 87 20.53 -2.15 8.93
C ALA A 87 20.57 -2.81 7.54
N PHE A 88 19.73 -2.34 6.60
CA PHE A 88 19.73 -2.86 5.24
C PHE A 88 21.00 -2.47 4.48
N ASN A 89 21.44 -1.21 4.57
CA ASN A 89 22.72 -0.75 4.00
C ASN A 89 23.90 -1.58 4.51
N ALA A 90 24.02 -1.76 5.83
CA ALA A 90 25.12 -2.51 6.42
C ALA A 90 25.17 -3.96 5.91
N TRP A 91 24.02 -4.60 5.74
CA TRP A 91 23.97 -5.94 5.15
C TRP A 91 24.36 -5.93 3.68
N LEU A 92 23.83 -4.99 2.88
CA LEU A 92 24.16 -4.87 1.46
C LEU A 92 25.66 -4.64 1.23
N THR A 93 26.30 -3.82 2.07
CA THR A 93 27.75 -3.59 2.03
C THR A 93 28.54 -4.89 2.14
N VAL A 94 28.18 -5.76 3.09
CA VAL A 94 28.89 -7.03 3.34
C VAL A 94 28.51 -8.09 2.29
N ALA A 95 27.26 -8.09 1.82
CA ALA A 95 26.74 -9.07 0.87
C ALA A 95 27.02 -8.72 -0.60
N SER A 96 27.83 -7.68 -0.87
CA SER A 96 28.06 -7.16 -2.22
C SER A 96 26.75 -6.82 -2.97
N GLY A 97 25.80 -6.22 -2.25
CA GLY A 97 24.48 -5.83 -2.74
C GLY A 97 24.46 -4.53 -3.54
N TYR A 98 25.63 -3.96 -3.87
CA TYR A 98 25.80 -2.73 -4.64
C TYR A 98 26.60 -2.97 -5.91
N ALA A 99 26.32 -2.19 -6.95
CA ALA A 99 27.05 -2.17 -8.21
C ALA A 99 27.45 -0.73 -8.59
N PHE A 100 28.59 -0.59 -9.27
CA PHE A 100 29.11 0.69 -9.78
C PHE A 100 29.03 1.81 -8.75
N ASP A 101 28.40 2.95 -9.09
CA ASP A 101 28.19 4.14 -8.25
C ASP A 101 27.17 3.89 -7.11
N ASP A 102 27.44 2.87 -6.30
CA ASP A 102 26.63 2.47 -5.14
C ASP A 102 25.14 2.20 -5.46
N GLN A 103 24.86 1.75 -6.68
CA GLN A 103 23.51 1.38 -7.10
C GLN A 103 23.09 0.06 -6.46
N LEU A 104 21.90 0.03 -5.88
CA LEU A 104 21.32 -1.20 -5.33
C LEU A 104 21.18 -2.28 -6.42
N ILE A 105 21.76 -3.45 -6.17
CA ILE A 105 21.44 -4.66 -6.93
C ILE A 105 20.08 -5.15 -6.43
N TRP A 106 19.01 -4.86 -7.17
CA TRP A 106 17.63 -5.13 -6.74
C TRP A 106 17.36 -6.58 -6.32
N SER A 107 18.02 -7.55 -6.96
CA SER A 107 17.89 -8.98 -6.60
C SER A 107 18.52 -9.34 -5.25
N ALA A 108 19.36 -8.47 -4.65
CA ALA A 108 19.93 -8.69 -3.33
C ALA A 108 18.86 -8.77 -2.23
N VAL A 109 17.66 -8.22 -2.49
CA VAL A 109 16.48 -8.37 -1.61
C VAL A 109 16.11 -9.84 -1.38
N ASP A 110 16.27 -10.71 -2.38
CA ASP A 110 16.04 -12.17 -2.23
C ASP A 110 16.97 -12.75 -1.15
N GLY A 111 18.26 -12.41 -1.21
CA GLY A 111 19.25 -12.81 -0.22
C GLY A 111 18.98 -12.24 1.17
N TYR A 112 18.67 -10.95 1.27
CA TYR A 112 18.40 -10.28 2.55
C TYR A 112 17.20 -10.89 3.28
N THR A 113 16.16 -11.24 2.52
CA THR A 113 14.91 -11.75 3.08
C THR A 113 14.85 -13.28 3.16
N VAL A 114 15.93 -13.97 2.76
CA VAL A 114 15.98 -15.43 2.67
C VAL A 114 14.82 -15.98 1.81
N GLY A 115 14.57 -15.31 0.69
CA GLY A 115 13.53 -15.67 -0.26
C GLY A 115 12.10 -15.31 0.12
N ARG A 116 11.87 -14.64 1.27
CA ARG A 116 10.52 -14.17 1.66
C ARG A 116 9.99 -13.07 0.76
N VAL A 117 10.86 -12.27 0.15
CA VAL A 117 10.50 -11.25 -0.84
C VAL A 117 11.49 -11.35 -2.00
N ARG A 118 10.98 -11.48 -3.22
CA ARG A 118 11.80 -11.68 -4.41
C ARG A 118 11.62 -10.54 -5.37
N PHE A 119 12.72 -10.02 -5.89
CA PHE A 119 12.68 -9.08 -7.01
C PHE A 119 12.04 -9.75 -8.22
N SER A 120 11.00 -9.13 -8.78
CA SER A 120 10.19 -9.73 -9.87
C SER A 120 10.29 -8.99 -11.20
N GLY A 121 10.74 -7.73 -11.22
CA GLY A 121 10.88 -7.02 -12.48
C GLY A 121 11.41 -5.60 -12.36
N TRP A 122 12.01 -5.14 -13.45
CA TRP A 122 12.34 -3.73 -13.71
C TRP A 122 11.80 -3.37 -15.09
N LEU A 123 10.87 -2.43 -15.12
CA LEU A 123 10.18 -1.98 -16.33
C LEU A 123 10.13 -0.45 -16.39
N GLY A 124 9.80 0.12 -17.54
CA GLY A 124 9.50 1.56 -17.65
C GLY A 124 8.24 1.96 -16.89
N ALA A 125 7.74 3.18 -17.11
CA ALA A 125 6.49 3.65 -16.54
C ALA A 125 5.27 2.88 -17.10
N ASP A 126 4.97 1.74 -16.48
CA ASP A 126 3.80 0.91 -16.78
C ASP A 126 2.74 1.10 -15.71
N LEU A 127 1.80 2.02 -15.96
CA LEU A 127 0.72 2.33 -15.03
C LEU A 127 -0.21 1.14 -14.79
N GLY A 128 -0.46 0.32 -15.80
CA GLY A 128 -1.31 -0.86 -15.64
C GLY A 128 -0.67 -1.91 -14.74
N LEU A 129 0.66 -2.08 -14.83
CA LEU A 129 1.38 -2.95 -13.90
C LEU A 129 1.42 -2.36 -12.48
N ILE A 130 1.64 -1.04 -12.34
CA ILE A 130 1.55 -0.38 -11.03
C ILE A 130 0.18 -0.66 -10.40
N ASP A 131 -0.90 -0.51 -11.16
CA ASP A 131 -2.25 -0.74 -10.66
C ASP A 131 -2.44 -2.20 -10.22
N ASN A 132 -2.02 -3.16 -11.06
CA ASN A 132 -2.10 -4.58 -10.73
C ASN A 132 -1.29 -4.98 -9.48
N GLU A 133 -0.15 -4.33 -9.23
CA GLU A 133 0.66 -4.58 -8.03
C GLU A 133 -0.02 -4.00 -6.79
N LEU A 134 -0.47 -2.74 -6.86
CA LEU A 134 -1.11 -2.05 -5.74
C LEU A 134 -2.46 -2.68 -5.37
N ASP A 135 -3.28 -3.05 -6.35
CA ASP A 135 -4.56 -3.76 -6.15
C ASP A 135 -4.36 -5.13 -5.48
N ALA A 136 -3.20 -5.75 -5.71
CA ALA A 136 -2.82 -6.99 -5.07
C ALA A 136 -2.05 -6.79 -3.76
N GLY A 137 -2.02 -5.57 -3.22
CA GLY A 137 -1.40 -5.21 -1.95
C GLY A 137 0.13 -5.25 -1.97
N ARG A 138 0.75 -5.09 -3.14
CA ARG A 138 2.21 -5.09 -3.32
C ARG A 138 2.73 -3.68 -3.63
N PRO A 139 3.47 -3.04 -2.72
CA PRO A 139 4.10 -1.75 -2.96
C PRO A 139 5.11 -1.80 -4.10
N VAL A 140 5.23 -0.71 -4.84
CA VAL A 140 6.11 -0.59 -6.01
C VAL A 140 7.16 0.48 -5.77
N VAL A 141 8.43 0.18 -6.01
CA VAL A 141 9.50 1.19 -5.96
C VAL A 141 9.56 1.87 -7.31
N ALA A 142 9.29 3.18 -7.35
CA ALA A 142 9.29 3.98 -8.57
C ALA A 142 10.52 4.90 -8.60
N GLU A 143 11.15 4.99 -9.76
CA GLU A 143 12.16 5.99 -10.07
C GLU A 143 11.49 7.23 -10.66
N VAL A 144 11.91 8.38 -10.17
CA VAL A 144 11.43 9.71 -10.56
C VAL A 144 12.63 10.66 -10.69
N GLN A 145 12.37 11.90 -11.12
CA GLN A 145 13.39 12.96 -11.13
C GLN A 145 13.14 13.95 -10.00
N LEU A 146 14.13 14.13 -9.12
CA LEU A 146 14.12 15.13 -8.05
C LEU A 146 15.26 16.13 -8.27
N TYR A 147 14.91 17.39 -8.54
CA TYR A 147 15.86 18.45 -8.89
C TYR A 147 16.82 18.09 -10.04
N GLY A 148 16.33 17.29 -11.00
CA GLY A 148 17.10 16.83 -12.16
C GLY A 148 17.99 15.61 -11.89
N ASN A 149 17.94 15.02 -10.70
CA ASN A 149 18.68 13.81 -10.34
C ASN A 149 17.73 12.62 -10.18
N GLN A 150 18.26 11.43 -10.44
CA GLN A 150 17.57 10.17 -10.16
C GLN A 150 17.15 10.12 -8.69
N HIS A 151 15.90 9.75 -8.44
CA HIS A 151 15.36 9.57 -7.10
C HIS A 151 14.40 8.40 -7.06
N PHE A 152 14.24 7.79 -5.89
CA PHE A 152 13.37 6.65 -5.69
C PHE A 152 12.35 6.92 -4.59
N VAL A 153 11.10 6.56 -4.87
CA VAL A 153 9.96 6.66 -3.95
C VAL A 153 9.24 5.32 -3.88
N LEU A 154 8.48 5.10 -2.81
CA LEU A 154 7.65 3.91 -2.67
C LEU A 154 6.19 4.27 -2.96
N LEU A 155 5.60 3.70 -4.01
CA LEU A 155 4.16 3.75 -4.26
C LEU A 155 3.46 2.81 -3.27
N THR A 156 2.48 3.32 -2.52
CA THR A 156 1.86 2.61 -1.38
C THR A 156 0.36 2.34 -1.54
N GLY A 157 -0.26 2.86 -2.59
CA GLY A 157 -1.68 2.67 -2.90
C GLY A 157 -2.27 3.92 -3.54
N TYR A 158 -3.54 4.20 -3.23
CA TYR A 158 -4.30 5.32 -3.77
C TYR A 158 -4.88 6.21 -2.66
N SER A 159 -5.06 7.50 -2.93
CA SER A 159 -5.75 8.39 -1.98
C SER A 159 -7.26 8.24 -2.11
N ALA A 160 -8.01 8.69 -1.10
CA ALA A 160 -9.47 8.67 -1.10
C ALA A 160 -10.08 9.49 -2.27
N GLU A 161 -9.37 10.54 -2.70
CA GLU A 161 -9.71 11.41 -3.84
C GLU A 161 -9.19 10.86 -5.19
N GLY A 162 -8.55 9.69 -5.18
CA GLY A 162 -7.92 9.06 -6.33
C GLY A 162 -6.50 9.57 -6.60
N GLY A 163 -5.76 8.78 -7.39
CA GLY A 163 -4.35 9.01 -7.70
C GLY A 163 -3.40 8.29 -6.74
N LEU A 164 -2.18 8.05 -7.22
CA LEU A 164 -1.16 7.28 -6.49
C LEU A 164 -0.72 8.02 -5.23
N VAL A 165 -0.52 7.28 -4.14
CA VAL A 165 0.13 7.75 -2.91
C VAL A 165 1.55 7.23 -2.85
N ILE A 166 2.46 8.08 -2.40
CA ILE A 166 3.87 7.76 -2.24
C ILE A 166 4.35 8.02 -0.83
N ASN A 167 5.27 7.19 -0.37
CA ASN A 167 6.21 7.54 0.69
C ASN A 167 7.52 7.99 0.04
N ASP A 168 7.97 9.19 0.39
CA ASP A 168 9.15 9.81 -0.21
C ASP A 168 10.31 9.88 0.79
N PRO A 169 11.41 9.12 0.56
CA PRO A 169 12.57 9.11 1.44
C PRO A 169 13.26 10.46 1.62
N TRP A 170 13.16 11.36 0.64
CA TRP A 170 13.83 12.65 0.69
C TRP A 170 13.11 13.63 1.60
N PHE A 171 11.78 13.66 1.51
CA PHE A 171 10.93 14.55 2.30
C PHE A 171 10.45 13.93 3.62
N ALA A 172 10.66 12.61 3.79
CA ALA A 172 10.21 11.84 4.95
C ALA A 172 8.70 11.99 5.22
N ASP A 173 7.90 12.10 4.15
CA ASP A 173 6.45 12.24 4.22
C ASP A 173 5.71 11.27 3.26
N SER A 174 4.38 11.27 3.37
CA SER A 174 3.47 10.57 2.48
C SER A 174 2.55 11.58 1.79
N VAL A 175 2.52 11.58 0.46
CA VAL A 175 1.71 12.51 -0.34
C VAL A 175 1.14 11.84 -1.59
N ARG A 176 0.24 12.53 -2.30
CA ARG A 176 -0.17 12.10 -3.64
C ARG A 176 0.97 12.36 -4.64
N PHE A 177 1.25 11.39 -5.50
CA PHE A 177 2.30 11.47 -6.52
C PHE A 177 2.13 12.74 -7.36
N ASN A 178 0.91 13.03 -7.81
CA ASN A 178 0.61 14.17 -8.68
C ASN A 178 0.94 15.52 -8.07
N ASP A 179 0.82 15.64 -6.75
CA ASP A 179 1.09 16.90 -6.04
C ASP A 179 2.59 17.22 -6.00
N ARG A 180 3.46 16.21 -6.18
CA ARG A 180 4.92 16.36 -6.13
C ARG A 180 5.63 16.18 -7.47
N TYR A 181 5.24 15.18 -8.23
CA TYR A 181 5.91 14.76 -9.46
C TYR A 181 5.06 14.93 -10.72
N GLY A 182 3.83 15.46 -10.60
CA GLY A 182 2.93 15.69 -11.73
C GLY A 182 2.29 14.41 -12.27
N ASP A 183 1.96 14.36 -13.55
CA ASP A 183 1.30 13.20 -14.16
C ASP A 183 2.18 11.94 -14.06
N PRO A 184 1.73 10.85 -13.37
CA PRO A 184 2.46 9.60 -13.26
C PRO A 184 2.97 9.03 -14.58
N ALA A 185 2.23 9.22 -15.68
CA ALA A 185 2.63 8.73 -17.01
C ALA A 185 3.95 9.37 -17.51
N SER A 186 4.29 10.55 -16.99
CA SER A 186 5.49 11.32 -17.36
C SER A 186 6.48 11.53 -16.21
N GLY A 187 6.00 11.48 -14.96
CA GLY A 187 6.81 11.67 -13.76
C GLY A 187 7.53 10.40 -13.32
N ILE A 188 7.01 9.21 -13.65
CA ILE A 188 7.68 7.94 -13.40
C ILE A 188 8.63 7.65 -14.57
N VAL A 189 9.88 7.32 -14.24
CA VAL A 189 10.90 6.92 -15.23
C VAL A 189 10.87 5.41 -15.42
N SER A 190 10.93 4.67 -14.30
CA SER A 190 10.88 3.20 -14.31
C SER A 190 10.46 2.66 -12.94
N ILE A 191 10.05 1.40 -12.87
CA ILE A 191 9.53 0.75 -11.66
C ILE A 191 10.29 -0.53 -11.34
N ARG A 192 10.29 -0.89 -10.05
CA ARG A 192 10.76 -2.18 -9.54
C ARG A 192 9.65 -2.83 -8.74
N THR A 193 9.34 -4.07 -9.11
CA THR A 193 8.30 -4.88 -8.46
C THR A 193 8.93 -6.00 -7.64
N PHE A 194 8.22 -6.41 -6.59
CA PHE A 194 8.65 -7.45 -5.68
C PHE A 194 7.49 -8.36 -5.30
N MET A 195 7.73 -9.66 -5.38
CA MET A 195 6.76 -10.69 -5.03
C MET A 195 7.09 -11.26 -3.64
N PRO A 196 6.20 -11.13 -2.65
CA PRO A 196 6.33 -11.88 -1.42
C PRO A 196 6.19 -13.38 -1.73
N ALA A 197 6.93 -14.23 -1.03
CA ALA A 197 6.74 -15.66 -1.11
C ALA A 197 5.35 -16.01 -0.57
N ASP A 198 4.62 -16.89 -1.27
CA ASP A 198 3.35 -17.42 -0.79
C ASP A 198 3.55 -17.99 0.62
N PRO A 199 2.78 -17.54 1.63
CA PRO A 199 2.84 -18.11 2.97
C PRO A 199 2.52 -19.61 3.01
N GLY A 200 1.93 -20.15 1.93
CA GLY A 200 1.52 -21.55 1.77
C GLY A 200 2.52 -22.45 1.03
N GLY A 201 3.72 -21.98 0.71
CA GLY A 201 4.74 -22.76 -0.01
C GLY A 201 5.40 -23.89 0.80
N GLN A 202 4.63 -24.74 1.48
CA GLN A 202 5.15 -26.04 1.90
C GLN A 202 5.36 -26.92 0.68
N ARG A 203 6.63 -27.22 0.40
CA ARG A 203 7.04 -28.32 -0.47
C ARG A 203 6.55 -29.64 0.16
N GLY A 204 5.43 -30.19 -0.31
CA GLY A 204 5.08 -31.58 -0.04
C GLY A 204 3.58 -31.89 0.00
N GLY A 205 3.03 -32.26 -1.15
CA GLY A 205 1.96 -33.27 -1.28
C GLY A 205 0.59 -32.97 -0.66
N GLY A 206 -0.38 -32.62 -1.50
CA GLY A 206 -1.80 -32.87 -1.21
C GLY A 206 -2.71 -31.67 -1.43
N ARG A 207 -3.43 -31.70 -2.55
CA ARG A 207 -4.70 -31.01 -2.87
C ARG A 207 -5.31 -30.22 -1.70
N VAL A 208 -5.29 -28.89 -1.75
CA VAL A 208 -6.41 -27.94 -1.56
C VAL A 208 -5.90 -26.54 -1.16
N SER A 209 -5.93 -25.58 -2.10
CA SER A 209 -6.39 -24.20 -1.88
C SER A 209 -6.29 -23.43 -3.20
N TRP A 210 -7.35 -23.45 -4.01
CA TRP A 210 -7.49 -22.65 -5.24
C TRP A 210 -8.76 -21.78 -5.21
N LEU A 211 -9.25 -21.39 -4.02
CA LEU A 211 -10.52 -20.67 -3.88
C LEU A 211 -10.39 -19.26 -3.30
N ALA A 212 -9.25 -18.59 -3.45
CA ALA A 212 -9.12 -17.17 -3.09
C ALA A 212 -9.32 -16.18 -4.26
N ASN A 213 -9.38 -16.63 -5.53
CA ASN A 213 -9.56 -15.73 -6.69
C ASN A 213 -10.72 -16.16 -7.61
N ALA A 214 -11.95 -16.19 -7.07
CA ALA A 214 -13.15 -16.44 -7.88
C ALA A 214 -14.31 -15.47 -7.62
N ILE A 215 -14.09 -14.38 -6.88
CA ILE A 215 -15.10 -13.32 -6.67
C ILE A 215 -14.49 -11.98 -7.06
N ALA A 216 -14.00 -11.90 -8.30
CA ALA A 216 -13.79 -10.66 -9.01
C ALA A 216 -14.00 -10.90 -10.51
N ALA A 217 -15.21 -10.51 -10.95
CA ALA A 217 -15.54 -10.11 -12.32
C ALA A 217 -15.72 -11.17 -13.43
N VAL A 218 -16.78 -11.98 -13.24
CA VAL A 218 -17.77 -12.31 -14.29
C VAL A 218 -18.59 -11.05 -14.67
N HIS A 219 -17.94 -9.91 -14.90
CA HIS A 219 -18.63 -8.66 -15.24
C HIS A 219 -17.87 -7.82 -16.27
N LEU A 220 -17.43 -8.49 -17.35
CA LEU A 220 -17.04 -7.85 -18.61
C LEU A 220 -17.53 -8.71 -19.78
N SER A 221 -18.85 -8.92 -19.85
CA SER A 221 -19.56 -9.23 -21.11
C SER A 221 -21.07 -9.23 -20.87
N GLN A 222 -21.69 -8.05 -20.81
CA GLN A 222 -23.03 -7.78 -21.34
C GLN A 222 -23.08 -6.33 -21.83
#